data_AF-A0A0U5HVB9-F1
#
_entry.id   AF-A0A0U5HVB9-F1
#
_cell.length_a   1.000
_cell.length_b   1.000
_cell.length_c   1.000
_cell.angle_alpha   90.00
_cell.angle_beta   90.00
_cell.angle_gamma   90.00
#
_symmetry.space_group_name_H-M   'P 1'
#
loop_
_entity.id
_entity.type
_entity.pdbx_description
1 polymer ?
#
loop_
_entity_poly.entity_id
_entity_poly.type
_entity_poly.pdbx_seq_one_letter_code
_entity_poly.pdbx_strand_id
1 'polypeptide(L)'
;MAGKQAKVLTATQISTVLLHLGSTRHGVRDRVMFLLSAKAGMRAKEIACVRWSMLLTATGEVGDMIHLEDKATKRSSGRSIPINRELRSALVELHARGIRSADHPVIFSERGVGMTANTVVAWFARLYSRLGFQGCSSHSGRRTFVTNAARKVGQAGGSLRDVQQLAGHRSLTMTARYIESDSDSQRRLVNMI
;
A
#
# COMPACT_ATOMS: atom_id res chain seq x y z
N MET A 1 15.97 21.11 7.95
CA MET A 1 16.36 20.29 6.79
C MET A 1 15.14 20.04 5.92
N ALA A 2 15.12 20.54 4.68
CA ALA A 2 14.01 20.33 3.75
C ALA A 2 13.75 18.82 3.56
N GLY A 3 12.50 18.39 3.79
CA GLY A 3 12.10 16.99 3.89
C GLY A 3 12.34 16.22 2.60
N LYS A 4 13.39 15.39 2.58
CA LYS A 4 13.74 14.51 1.46
C LYS A 4 12.63 13.48 1.26
N GLN A 5 11.96 13.52 0.10
CA GLN A 5 10.86 12.60 -0.24
C GLN A 5 11.36 11.15 -0.24
N ALA A 6 10.63 10.23 0.40
CA ALA A 6 11.00 8.81 0.50
C ALA A 6 11.21 8.19 -0.88
N LYS A 7 12.21 7.33 -1.10
CA LYS A 7 12.49 6.73 -2.42
C LYS A 7 11.39 5.76 -2.89
N VAL A 8 11.25 5.63 -4.21
CA VAL A 8 10.49 4.56 -4.88
C VAL A 8 11.28 3.25 -4.79
N LEU A 9 10.59 2.14 -4.54
CA LEU A 9 11.17 0.80 -4.53
C LEU A 9 11.26 0.26 -5.96
N THR A 10 12.39 -0.33 -6.31
CA THR A 10 12.54 -1.08 -7.56
C THR A 10 11.86 -2.44 -7.48
N ALA A 11 11.63 -3.09 -8.64
CA ALA A 11 11.10 -4.45 -8.68
C ALA A 11 12.01 -5.42 -7.89
N THR A 12 13.32 -5.32 -8.05
CA THR A 12 14.30 -6.11 -7.28
C THR A 12 14.16 -5.87 -5.78
N GLN A 13 14.06 -4.62 -5.33
CA GLN A 13 13.88 -4.30 -3.92
C GLN A 13 12.58 -4.87 -3.34
N ILE A 14 11.48 -4.82 -4.10
CA ILE A 14 10.21 -5.45 -3.71
C ILE A 14 10.39 -6.97 -3.55
N SER A 15 11.02 -7.63 -4.53
CA SER A 15 11.28 -9.07 -4.46
C SER A 15 12.19 -9.44 -3.29
N THR A 16 13.25 -8.66 -3.02
CA THR A 16 14.14 -8.85 -1.87
C THR A 16 13.40 -8.72 -0.54
N VAL A 17 12.49 -7.74 -0.40
CA VAL A 17 11.65 -7.61 0.80
C VAL A 17 10.78 -8.84 0.97
N LEU A 18 10.07 -9.27 -0.06
CA LEU A 18 9.16 -10.42 0.02
C LEU A 18 9.90 -11.72 0.37
N LEU A 19 11.08 -11.93 -0.22
CA LEU A 19 11.96 -13.05 0.10
C LEU A 19 12.41 -13.00 1.57
N HIS A 20 12.89 -11.83 2.04
CA HIS A 20 13.33 -11.66 3.43
C HIS A 20 12.19 -11.91 4.41
N LEU A 21 10.98 -11.40 4.16
CA LEU A 21 9.84 -11.57 5.05
C LEU A 21 9.40 -13.03 5.14
N GLY A 22 9.54 -13.80 4.06
CA GLY A 22 9.22 -15.23 4.03
C GLY A 22 10.00 -16.08 5.04
N SER A 23 11.19 -15.64 5.47
CA SER A 23 12.02 -16.33 6.46
C SER A 23 11.89 -15.77 7.89
N THR A 24 10.94 -14.85 8.15
CA THR A 24 10.77 -14.23 9.47
C THR A 24 9.67 -14.89 10.29
N ARG A 25 9.76 -14.78 11.63
CA ARG A 25 8.78 -15.30 12.60
C ARG A 25 7.32 -14.96 12.26
N HIS A 26 7.08 -13.74 11.77
CA HIS A 26 5.74 -13.22 11.47
C HIS A 26 5.51 -13.01 9.97
N GLY A 27 6.18 -13.82 9.13
CA GLY A 27 6.32 -13.57 7.68
C GLY A 27 5.02 -13.30 6.93
N VAL A 28 3.93 -14.01 7.25
CA VAL A 28 2.64 -13.83 6.55
C VAL A 28 1.97 -12.50 6.89
N ARG A 29 1.88 -12.13 8.17
CA ARG A 29 1.34 -10.82 8.59
C ARG A 29 2.19 -9.69 8.03
N ASP A 30 3.50 -9.84 8.13
CA ASP A 30 4.46 -8.83 7.72
C ASP A 30 4.48 -8.65 6.19
N ARG A 31 4.28 -9.74 5.42
CA ARG A 31 4.06 -9.70 3.97
C ARG A 31 2.80 -8.91 3.62
N VAL A 32 1.68 -9.16 4.30
CA VAL A 32 0.45 -8.36 4.12
C VAL A 32 0.70 -6.89 4.43
N MET A 33 1.34 -6.58 5.56
CA MET A 33 1.68 -5.21 5.95
C MET A 33 2.49 -4.47 4.89
N PHE A 34 3.50 -5.14 4.31
CA PHE A 34 4.28 -4.57 3.20
C PHE A 34 3.45 -4.37 1.93
N LEU A 35 2.66 -5.38 1.53
CA LEU A 35 1.85 -5.32 0.31
C LEU A 35 0.71 -4.29 0.41
N LEU A 36 0.13 -4.04 1.59
CA LEU A 36 -0.83 -2.95 1.80
C LEU A 36 -0.21 -1.58 1.47
N SER A 37 1.09 -1.40 1.76
CA SER A 37 1.81 -0.19 1.36
C SER A 37 2.14 -0.18 -0.15
N ALA A 38 2.76 -1.25 -0.65
CA ALA A 38 3.34 -1.28 -2.00
C ALA A 38 2.33 -1.57 -3.14
N LYS A 39 1.22 -2.24 -2.84
CA LYS A 39 0.20 -2.68 -3.81
C LYS A 39 -1.19 -2.05 -3.61
N ALA A 40 -1.47 -1.50 -2.42
CA ALA A 40 -2.70 -0.73 -2.16
C ALA A 40 -2.43 0.76 -1.84
N GLY A 41 -1.16 1.18 -1.81
CA GLY A 41 -0.81 2.57 -1.59
C GLY A 41 -1.19 3.11 -0.21
N MET A 42 -1.40 2.26 0.78
CA MET A 42 -1.92 2.69 2.08
C MET A 42 -0.85 3.41 2.91
N ARG A 43 -1.28 4.43 3.67
CA ARG A 43 -0.44 5.13 4.66
C ARG A 43 -0.26 4.24 5.89
N ALA A 44 0.80 4.45 6.66
CA ALA A 44 1.04 3.67 7.90
C ALA A 44 -0.14 3.72 8.90
N LYS A 45 -0.83 4.87 9.01
CA LYS A 45 -2.06 4.98 9.82
C LYS A 45 -3.21 4.14 9.27
N GLU A 46 -3.41 4.15 7.95
CA GLU A 46 -4.44 3.34 7.28
C GLU A 46 -4.14 1.84 7.50
N ILE A 47 -2.88 1.42 7.35
CA ILE A 47 -2.43 0.04 7.60
C ILE A 47 -2.65 -0.38 9.06
N ALA A 48 -2.37 0.51 10.01
CA ALA A 48 -2.57 0.25 11.44
C ALA A 48 -4.06 0.13 11.82
N CYS A 49 -4.95 0.82 11.11
CA CYS A 49 -6.38 0.88 11.42
C CYS A 49 -7.24 -0.10 10.61
N VAL A 50 -6.67 -0.80 9.63
CA VAL A 50 -7.44 -1.69 8.76
C VAL A 50 -7.91 -2.94 9.52
N ARG A 51 -9.21 -3.24 9.39
CA ARG A 51 -9.90 -4.37 10.04
C ARG A 51 -10.44 -5.33 9.00
N TRP A 52 -10.65 -6.59 9.38
CA TRP A 52 -11.20 -7.58 8.45
C TRP A 52 -12.57 -7.19 7.89
N SER A 53 -13.42 -6.51 8.66
CA SER A 53 -14.71 -5.96 8.22
C SER A 53 -14.61 -5.01 7.02
N MET A 54 -13.43 -4.44 6.75
CA MET A 54 -13.16 -3.60 5.58
C MET A 54 -12.73 -4.39 4.34
N LEU A 55 -12.46 -5.70 4.46
CA LEU A 55 -11.97 -6.57 3.37
C LEU A 55 -12.82 -7.82 3.16
N LEU A 56 -13.68 -8.19 4.11
CA LEU A 56 -14.51 -9.37 4.02
C LEU A 56 -15.82 -9.08 3.28
N THR A 57 -16.24 -10.05 2.48
CA THR A 57 -17.57 -10.12 1.89
C THR A 57 -18.61 -10.53 2.95
N ALA A 58 -19.89 -10.45 2.60
CA ALA A 58 -20.98 -10.92 3.46
C ALA A 58 -20.88 -12.40 3.83
N THR A 59 -20.20 -13.22 3.01
CA THR A 59 -19.96 -14.65 3.28
C THR A 59 -18.74 -14.90 4.16
N GLY A 60 -18.02 -13.85 4.58
CA GLY A 60 -16.81 -13.97 5.40
C GLY A 60 -15.54 -14.31 4.62
N GLU A 61 -15.59 -14.29 3.29
CA GLU A 61 -14.41 -14.47 2.43
C GLU A 61 -13.71 -13.15 2.16
N VAL A 62 -12.39 -13.20 1.90
CA VAL A 62 -11.63 -12.02 1.45
C VAL A 62 -12.16 -11.57 0.07
N GLY A 63 -12.74 -10.38 0.03
CA GLY A 63 -13.27 -9.78 -1.19
C GLY A 63 -12.19 -9.23 -2.12
N ASP A 64 -12.61 -8.44 -3.09
CA ASP A 64 -11.72 -7.83 -4.10
C ASP A 64 -11.48 -6.34 -3.88
N MET A 65 -12.02 -5.76 -2.81
CA MET A 65 -11.93 -4.34 -2.47
C MET A 65 -11.53 -4.16 -1.00
N ILE A 66 -10.72 -3.14 -0.72
CA ILE A 66 -10.49 -2.63 0.64
C ILE A 66 -11.34 -1.38 0.81
N HIS A 67 -12.31 -1.43 1.71
CA HIS A 67 -13.20 -0.31 2.03
C HIS A 67 -12.64 0.47 3.22
N LEU A 68 -11.79 1.47 2.96
CA LEU A 68 -11.23 2.29 4.02
C LEU A 68 -12.28 3.26 4.54
N GLU A 69 -12.77 3.00 5.75
CA GLU A 69 -13.75 3.82 6.46
C GLU A 69 -13.13 5.09 7.07
N ASP A 70 -13.88 6.18 7.06
CA ASP A 70 -13.52 7.45 7.71
C ASP A 70 -13.99 7.46 9.17
N LYS A 71 -13.43 6.59 10.02
CA LYS A 71 -13.76 6.60 11.44
C LYS A 71 -12.99 7.74 12.14
N ALA A 72 -13.77 8.81 12.42
CA ALA A 72 -13.47 10.08 13.09
C ALA A 72 -12.99 11.23 12.17
N THR A 73 -13.92 12.16 11.89
CA THR A 73 -13.77 13.46 11.20
C THR A 73 -12.56 14.27 11.67
N LYS A 74 -11.99 15.25 10.95
CA LYS A 74 -12.24 15.89 9.65
C LYS A 74 -11.04 15.57 8.77
N ARG A 75 -11.21 15.24 7.49
CA ARG A 75 -10.26 15.53 6.36
C ARG A 75 -9.87 14.37 5.40
N SER A 76 -10.59 13.26 5.28
CA SER A 76 -10.44 12.41 4.08
C SER A 76 -11.68 11.56 3.81
N SER A 77 -12.29 11.72 2.63
CA SER A 77 -13.31 10.79 2.12
C SER A 77 -12.79 9.36 2.21
N GLY A 78 -13.58 8.45 2.80
CA GLY A 78 -13.33 7.03 2.68
C GLY A 78 -13.10 6.65 1.21
N ARG A 79 -12.28 5.63 0.96
CA ARG A 79 -11.99 5.18 -0.41
C ARG A 79 -12.00 3.67 -0.50
N SER A 80 -12.46 3.19 -1.64
CA SER A 80 -12.42 1.77 -1.99
C SER A 80 -11.20 1.53 -2.88
N ILE A 81 -10.36 0.56 -2.52
CA ILE A 81 -9.14 0.22 -3.25
C ILE A 81 -9.27 -1.20 -3.78
N PRO A 82 -9.26 -1.42 -5.11
CA PRO A 82 -9.19 -2.77 -5.67
C PRO A 82 -7.95 -3.52 -5.18
N ILE A 83 -8.14 -4.77 -4.77
CA ILE A 83 -7.07 -5.60 -4.21
C ILE A 83 -6.27 -6.22 -5.35
N ASN A 84 -4.97 -5.92 -5.37
CA ASN A 84 -4.04 -6.59 -6.27
C ASN A 84 -3.99 -8.11 -5.99
N ARG A 85 -3.91 -8.95 -7.04
CA ARG A 85 -3.89 -10.43 -6.91
C ARG A 85 -2.87 -10.96 -5.88
N GLU A 86 -1.67 -10.39 -5.83
CA GLU A 86 -0.64 -10.79 -4.87
C GLU A 86 -1.00 -10.42 -3.44
N LEU A 87 -1.57 -9.24 -3.24
CA LEU A 87 -2.08 -8.79 -1.94
C LEU A 87 -3.27 -9.66 -1.51
N ARG A 88 -4.19 -10.00 -2.42
CA ARG A 88 -5.33 -10.89 -2.14
C ARG A 88 -4.85 -12.26 -1.67
N SER A 89 -3.88 -12.86 -2.37
CA SER A 89 -3.31 -14.15 -1.98
C SER A 89 -2.71 -14.11 -0.56
N ALA A 90 -1.96 -13.05 -0.23
CA ALA A 90 -1.37 -12.91 1.10
C ALA A 90 -2.43 -12.66 2.18
N LEU A 91 -3.50 -11.92 1.87
CA LEU A 91 -4.63 -11.70 2.76
C LEU A 91 -5.40 -13.00 3.04
N VAL A 92 -5.67 -13.81 2.01
CA VAL A 92 -6.33 -15.12 2.16
C VAL A 92 -5.48 -16.05 3.02
N GLU A 93 -4.17 -16.11 2.80
CA GLU A 93 -3.25 -16.90 3.62
C GLU A 93 -3.26 -16.44 5.09
N LEU A 94 -3.22 -15.13 5.33
CA LEU A 94 -3.32 -14.58 6.69
C LEU A 94 -4.67 -14.89 7.33
N HIS A 95 -5.76 -14.80 6.55
CA HIS A 95 -7.13 -15.06 6.99
C HIS A 95 -7.31 -16.52 7.45
N ALA A 96 -6.74 -17.46 6.70
CA ALA A 96 -6.80 -18.89 6.99
C ALA A 96 -6.10 -19.28 8.31
N ARG A 97 -5.24 -18.42 8.88
CA ARG A 97 -4.55 -18.68 10.16
C ARG A 97 -5.41 -18.47 11.41
N GLY A 98 -6.70 -18.17 11.25
CA GLY A 98 -7.67 -18.09 12.35
C GLY A 98 -7.87 -16.66 12.83
N ILE A 99 -8.83 -15.95 12.24
CA ILE A 99 -9.28 -14.64 12.69
C ILE A 99 -10.32 -14.79 13.79
N ARG A 100 -10.21 -13.95 14.81
CA ARG A 100 -11.06 -14.00 16.01
C ARG A 100 -12.41 -13.31 15.84
N SER A 101 -12.55 -12.39 14.88
CA SER A 101 -13.77 -11.62 14.59
C SER A 101 -13.57 -10.76 13.33
N ALA A 102 -14.66 -10.43 12.61
CA ALA A 102 -14.62 -9.48 11.50
C ALA A 102 -14.05 -8.11 11.92
N ASP A 103 -14.29 -7.66 13.14
CA ASP A 103 -13.73 -6.39 13.61
C ASP A 103 -12.27 -6.49 14.08
N HIS A 104 -11.65 -7.67 14.02
CA HIS A 104 -10.25 -7.81 14.40
C HIS A 104 -9.33 -7.03 13.44
N PRO A 105 -8.27 -6.35 13.93
CA PRO A 105 -7.29 -5.71 13.07
C PRO A 105 -6.58 -6.73 12.17
N VAL A 106 -6.34 -6.36 10.90
CA VAL A 106 -5.58 -7.20 9.96
C VAL A 106 -4.12 -7.28 10.42
N ILE A 107 -3.58 -6.14 10.88
CA ILE A 107 -2.21 -6.03 11.37
C ILE A 107 -2.21 -5.91 12.90
N PHE A 108 -1.79 -6.99 13.56
CA PHE A 108 -1.82 -7.13 15.02
C PHE A 108 -0.45 -7.54 15.58
N SER A 109 -0.19 -7.15 16.83
CA SER A 109 1.00 -7.50 17.60
C SER A 109 0.93 -8.94 18.14
N GLU A 110 2.02 -9.42 18.75
CA GLU A 110 2.06 -10.75 19.39
C GLU A 110 1.01 -10.92 20.50
N ARG A 111 0.54 -9.80 21.09
CA ARG A 111 -0.53 -9.79 22.11
C ARG A 111 -1.94 -9.88 21.50
N GLY A 112 -2.06 -10.02 20.17
CA GLY A 112 -3.34 -10.03 19.46
C GLY A 112 -3.99 -8.65 19.30
N VAL A 113 -3.39 -7.59 19.82
CA VAL A 113 -3.90 -6.21 19.71
C VAL A 113 -3.32 -5.53 18.48
N GLY A 114 -4.13 -4.70 17.79
CA GLY A 114 -3.72 -3.95 16.61
C GLY A 114 -2.43 -3.15 16.80
N MET A 115 -1.57 -3.12 15.78
CA MET A 115 -0.36 -2.31 15.82
C MET A 115 -0.71 -0.82 15.72
N THR A 116 0.00 0.05 16.45
CA THR A 116 -0.17 1.50 16.31
C THR A 116 0.47 2.00 15.02
N ALA A 117 0.05 3.17 14.52
CA ALA A 117 0.65 3.81 13.36
C ALA A 117 2.17 4.02 13.53
N ASN A 118 2.61 4.44 14.73
CA ASN A 118 4.03 4.61 15.02
C ASN A 118 4.79 3.28 15.00
N THR A 119 4.17 2.21 15.49
CA THR A 119 4.76 0.86 15.41
C THR A 119 4.91 0.40 13.96
N VAL A 120 3.94 0.67 13.09
CA VAL A 120 4.04 0.38 11.65
C VAL A 120 5.15 1.21 11.00
N VAL A 121 5.27 2.49 11.32
CA VAL A 121 6.37 3.35 10.82
C VAL A 121 7.73 2.80 11.25
N ALA A 122 7.89 2.46 12.53
CA ALA A 122 9.12 1.89 13.07
C ALA A 122 9.43 0.53 12.45
N TRP A 123 8.42 -0.29 12.18
CA TRP A 123 8.57 -1.57 11.49
C TRP A 123 9.15 -1.39 10.08
N PHE A 124 8.59 -0.47 9.27
CA PHE A 124 9.14 -0.15 7.95
C PHE A 124 10.56 0.41 8.01
N ALA A 125 10.84 1.32 8.96
CA ALA A 125 12.19 1.88 9.14
C ALA A 125 13.23 0.78 9.43
N ARG A 126 12.90 -0.16 10.34
CA ARG A 126 13.77 -1.31 10.66
C ARG A 126 13.93 -2.27 9.49
N LEU A 127 12.85 -2.57 8.76
CA LEU A 127 12.90 -3.42 7.57
C LEU A 127 13.88 -2.85 6.53
N TYR A 128 13.70 -1.58 6.16
CA TYR A 128 14.55 -0.97 5.13
C TYR A 128 15.98 -0.76 5.60
N SER A 129 16.19 -0.43 6.87
CA SER A 129 17.54 -0.34 7.46
C SER A 129 18.26 -1.69 7.41
N ARG A 130 17.59 -2.79 7.77
CA ARG A 130 18.15 -4.14 7.72
C ARG A 130 18.53 -4.58 6.31
N LEU A 131 17.76 -4.17 5.32
CA LEU A 131 18.03 -4.48 3.90
C LEU A 131 18.99 -3.48 3.23
N GLY A 132 19.49 -2.48 3.96
CA GLY A 132 20.40 -1.46 3.40
C GLY A 132 19.72 -0.47 2.43
N PHE A 133 18.39 -0.35 2.46
CA PHE A 133 17.64 0.48 1.52
C PHE A 133 17.64 1.96 1.95
N GLN A 134 18.75 2.65 1.64
CA GLN A 134 18.95 4.05 2.02
C GLN A 134 17.91 5.00 1.38
N GLY A 135 17.33 5.87 2.22
CA GLY A 135 16.30 6.83 1.80
C GLY A 135 14.89 6.24 1.66
N CYS A 136 14.70 4.98 2.06
CA CYS A 136 13.38 4.38 2.16
C CYS A 136 12.74 4.64 3.53
N SER A 137 11.41 4.76 3.55
CA SER A 137 10.62 4.93 4.77
C SER A 137 9.24 4.29 4.61
N SER A 138 8.38 4.40 5.62
CA SER A 138 6.98 3.92 5.56
C SER A 138 6.18 4.48 4.36
N HIS A 139 6.63 5.57 3.74
CA HIS A 139 6.02 6.13 2.55
C HIS A 139 6.56 5.56 1.22
N SER A 140 7.66 4.80 1.23
CA SER A 140 8.28 4.27 0.02
C SER A 140 7.37 3.32 -0.75
N GLY A 141 6.70 2.39 -0.07
CA GLY A 141 5.72 1.49 -0.71
C GLY A 141 4.58 2.27 -1.35
N ARG A 142 3.98 3.20 -0.60
CA ARG A 142 2.93 4.09 -1.11
C ARG A 142 3.38 4.92 -2.31
N ARG A 143 4.56 5.52 -2.25
CA ARG A 143 5.13 6.29 -3.37
C ARG A 143 5.29 5.40 -4.60
N THR A 144 5.78 4.18 -4.40
CA THR A 144 5.93 3.17 -5.47
C THR A 144 4.59 2.84 -6.11
N PHE A 145 3.55 2.61 -5.31
CA PHE A 145 2.20 2.39 -5.81
C PHE A 145 1.71 3.56 -6.67
N VAL A 146 1.77 4.79 -6.15
CA VAL A 146 1.25 5.96 -6.86
C VAL A 146 2.01 6.24 -8.15
N THR A 147 3.35 6.16 -8.13
CA THR A 147 4.18 6.34 -9.34
C THR A 147 3.88 5.27 -10.38
N ASN A 148 3.75 4.00 -9.98
CA ASN A 148 3.44 2.92 -10.92
C ASN A 148 2.01 3.03 -11.49
N ALA A 149 1.04 3.40 -10.66
CA ALA A 149 -0.33 3.64 -11.08
C ALA A 149 -0.39 4.78 -12.10
N ALA A 150 0.25 5.93 -11.82
CA ALA A 150 0.31 7.07 -12.75
C ALA A 150 0.93 6.71 -14.11
N ARG A 151 1.99 5.89 -14.13
CA ARG A 151 2.62 5.44 -15.38
C ARG A 151 1.76 4.47 -16.19
N LYS A 152 0.94 3.65 -15.53
CA LYS A 152 0.16 2.60 -16.18
C LYS A 152 -1.31 2.98 -16.42
N VAL A 153 -1.78 4.08 -15.88
CA VAL A 153 -3.21 4.41 -15.90
C VAL A 153 -3.76 4.56 -17.32
N GLY A 154 -2.97 5.11 -18.25
CA GLY A 154 -3.37 5.20 -19.66
C GLY A 154 -3.54 3.83 -20.33
N GLN A 155 -2.72 2.84 -19.96
CA GLN A 155 -2.84 1.46 -20.47
C GLN A 155 -4.12 0.77 -19.96
N ALA A 156 -4.62 1.20 -18.81
CA ALA A 156 -5.86 0.72 -18.22
C ALA A 156 -7.10 1.49 -18.71
N GLY A 157 -6.95 2.44 -19.65
CA GLY A 157 -8.04 3.30 -20.11
C GLY A 157 -8.50 4.34 -19.09
N GLY A 158 -7.72 4.58 -18.04
CA GLY A 158 -8.04 5.53 -16.99
C GLY A 158 -7.28 6.85 -17.11
N SER A 159 -7.44 7.68 -16.09
CA SER A 159 -6.88 9.03 -15.98
C SER A 159 -6.12 9.24 -14.66
N LEU A 160 -5.35 10.32 -14.57
CA LEU A 160 -4.71 10.71 -13.29
C LEU A 160 -5.72 10.99 -12.16
N ARG A 161 -7.00 11.20 -12.49
CA ARG A 161 -8.08 11.34 -11.50
C ARG A 161 -8.35 10.01 -10.79
N ASP A 162 -8.29 8.89 -11.50
CA ASP A 162 -8.44 7.56 -10.90
C ASP A 162 -7.28 7.27 -9.95
N VAL A 163 -6.05 7.63 -10.35
CA VAL A 163 -4.86 7.53 -9.48
C VAL A 163 -4.99 8.41 -8.24
N GLN A 164 -5.52 9.63 -8.38
CA GLN A 164 -5.78 10.52 -7.26
C GLN A 164 -6.77 9.90 -6.26
N GLN A 165 -7.85 9.30 -6.76
CA GLN A 165 -8.85 8.61 -5.94
C GLN A 165 -8.24 7.42 -5.21
N LEU A 166 -7.52 6.54 -5.91
CA LEU A 166 -6.81 5.39 -5.32
C LEU A 166 -5.78 5.79 -4.27
N ALA A 167 -5.09 6.92 -4.49
CA ALA A 167 -4.17 7.46 -3.51
C ALA A 167 -4.90 8.14 -2.33
N GLY A 168 -6.14 8.61 -2.49
CA GLY A 168 -6.79 9.48 -1.51
C GLY A 168 -6.03 10.80 -1.38
N HIS A 169 -5.71 11.42 -2.52
CA HIS A 169 -5.13 12.76 -2.60
C HIS A 169 -6.23 13.81 -2.78
N ARG A 170 -6.08 14.96 -2.12
CA ARG A 170 -7.07 16.05 -2.18
C ARG A 170 -7.06 16.81 -3.50
N SER A 171 -5.91 16.88 -4.16
CA SER A 171 -5.75 17.55 -5.43
C SER A 171 -4.87 16.74 -6.38
N LEU A 172 -5.09 16.92 -7.68
CA LEU A 172 -4.22 16.36 -8.71
C LEU A 172 -2.78 16.83 -8.56
N THR A 173 -2.54 18.04 -8.05
CA THR A 173 -1.18 18.55 -7.78
C THR A 173 -0.38 17.62 -6.87
N MET A 174 -1.01 16.96 -5.89
CA MET A 174 -0.33 15.98 -5.04
C MET A 174 0.04 14.72 -5.81
N THR A 175 -0.81 14.28 -6.74
CA THR A 175 -0.56 13.13 -7.62
C THR A 175 0.51 13.46 -8.66
N ALA A 176 0.52 14.67 -9.21
CA ALA A 176 1.48 15.13 -10.21
C ALA A 176 2.93 15.12 -9.70
N ARG A 177 3.16 15.31 -8.39
CA ARG A 177 4.50 15.19 -7.77
C ARG A 177 5.16 13.81 -7.93
N TYR A 178 4.40 12.81 -8.34
CA TYR A 178 4.88 11.44 -8.55
C TYR A 178 5.15 11.11 -10.02
N ILE A 179 4.94 12.08 -10.91
CA ILE A 179 5.06 11.95 -12.36
C ILE A 179 6.29 12.74 -12.77
N GLU A 180 7.36 12.02 -13.08
CA GLU A 180 8.53 12.59 -13.75
C GLU A 180 8.31 12.50 -15.25
N SER A 181 8.70 13.55 -15.99
CA SER A 181 8.65 13.55 -17.44
C SER A 181 9.66 12.55 -18.00
N ASP A 182 9.20 11.70 -18.92
CA ASP A 182 10.03 10.74 -19.65
C ASP A 182 10.00 11.09 -21.14
N SER A 183 11.15 11.45 -21.70
CA SER A 183 11.27 11.94 -23.08
C SER A 183 10.86 10.88 -24.11
N ASP A 184 11.14 9.61 -23.83
CA ASP A 184 10.73 8.52 -24.72
C ASP A 184 9.21 8.30 -24.68
N SER A 185 8.58 8.46 -23.51
CA SER A 185 7.13 8.46 -23.40
C SER A 185 6.49 9.64 -24.13
N GLN A 186 7.13 10.82 -24.11
CA GLN A 186 6.67 11.97 -24.90
C GLN A 186 6.75 11.70 -26.40
N ARG A 187 7.86 11.15 -26.90
CA ARG A 187 8.02 10.78 -28.32
C ARG A 187 6.96 9.78 -28.76
N ARG A 188 6.77 8.70 -27.98
CA ARG A 188 5.73 7.70 -28.26
C ARG A 188 4.34 8.34 -28.28
N LEU A 189 4.04 9.22 -27.34
CA LEU A 189 2.75 9.90 -27.26
C LEU A 189 2.48 10.78 -28.48
N VAL A 190 3.46 11.57 -28.92
CA VAL A 190 3.32 12.42 -30.12
C VAL A 190 3.07 11.58 -31.37
N ASN A 191 3.73 10.42 -31.50
CA ASN A 191 3.54 9.51 -32.65
C ASN A 191 2.20 8.75 -32.63
N MET A 192 1.43 8.82 -31.55
CA MET A 192 0.10 8.19 -31.42
C MET A 192 -1.04 9.14 -31.78
N ILE A 193 -0.75 10.41 -32.05
CA ILE A 193 -1.69 11.45 -32.48
C ILE A 193 -1.57 11.60 -33.99
#